data_AF-A0A2U1NF03-F1
#
_entry.id   AF-A0A2U1NF03-F1
#
_cell.length_a   1.000
_cell.length_b   1.000
_cell.length_c   1.000
_cell.angle_alpha   90.00
_cell.angle_beta   90.00
_cell.angle_gamma   90.00
#
_symmetry.space_group_name_H-M   'P 1'
#
loop_
_entity.id
_entity.type
_entity.pdbx_description
1 polymer ?
#
loop_
_entity_poly.entity_id
_entity_poly.type
_entity_poly.pdbx_seq_one_letter_code
_entity_poly.pdbx_strand_id
1 'polypeptide(L)'
;MDEPTSGLDLRAAAIVMRTVRNTVNTGVTRIKDVQNPATCMLEVSSPMVEAQLGVDFAMIYATSELFRRNQELIKELRTPAPGSQDLYFLYSGRL
;
A
#
# COMPACT_ATOMS: atom_id res chain seq x y z
N MET A 1 -18.07 -6.76 -12.26
CA MET A 1 -16.84 -7.47 -11.83
C MET A 1 -15.76 -6.81 -12.64
N ASP A 2 -15.35 -5.65 -12.17
CA ASP A 2 -14.66 -4.66 -12.99
C ASP A 2 -13.19 -4.68 -12.60
N GLU A 3 -12.39 -4.97 -13.61
CA GLU A 3 -10.96 -5.19 -13.55
C GLU A 3 -10.24 -3.95 -12.98
N PRO A 4 -9.43 -4.07 -11.90
CA PRO A 4 -8.88 -2.92 -11.19
C PRO A 4 -7.76 -2.20 -11.95
N THR A 5 -7.40 -2.68 -13.14
CA THR A 5 -6.26 -2.19 -13.94
C THR A 5 -6.66 -1.31 -15.11
N SER A 6 -7.97 -1.06 -15.31
CA SER A 6 -8.47 -0.40 -16.52
C SER A 6 -8.09 1.09 -16.66
N GLY A 7 -7.37 1.68 -15.69
CA GLY A 7 -6.98 3.09 -15.68
C GLY A 7 -5.47 3.38 -15.52
N LEU A 8 -4.61 2.35 -15.48
CA LEU A 8 -3.17 2.54 -15.32
C LEU A 8 -2.48 2.18 -16.65
N ASP A 9 -1.77 3.15 -17.25
CA ASP A 9 -1.02 2.98 -18.49
C ASP A 9 -0.27 1.63 -18.49
N LEU A 10 -0.40 0.84 -19.56
CA LEU A 10 0.18 -0.51 -19.66
C LEU A 10 1.70 -0.50 -19.36
N ARG A 11 2.37 0.65 -19.57
CA ARG A 11 3.78 0.85 -19.23
C ARG A 11 3.99 1.07 -17.73
N ALA A 12 3.10 1.79 -17.05
CA ALA A 12 3.16 1.96 -15.60
C ALA A 12 2.95 0.63 -14.87
N ALA A 13 1.97 -0.18 -15.31
CA ALA A 13 1.77 -1.53 -14.78
C ALA A 13 3.00 -2.43 -15.03
N ALA A 14 3.61 -2.36 -16.23
CA ALA A 14 4.82 -3.11 -16.56
C ALA A 14 6.04 -2.66 -15.74
N ILE A 15 6.17 -1.37 -15.44
CA ILE A 15 7.23 -0.84 -14.58
C ILE A 15 7.07 -1.36 -13.16
N VAL A 16 5.86 -1.28 -12.59
CA VAL A 16 5.57 -1.79 -11.25
C VAL A 16 5.85 -3.30 -11.17
N MET A 17 5.37 -4.09 -12.14
CA MET A 17 5.65 -5.53 -12.19
C MET A 17 7.15 -5.83 -12.36
N ARG A 18 7.89 -5.02 -13.11
CA ARG A 18 9.35 -5.20 -13.31
C ARG A 18 10.14 -4.84 -12.05
N THR A 19 9.79 -3.77 -11.34
CA THR A 19 10.42 -3.41 -10.06
C THR A 19 10.11 -4.43 -8.96
N VAL A 20 8.87 -4.92 -8.93
CA VAL A 20 8.46 -5.98 -7.99
C VAL A 20 9.20 -7.28 -8.32
N ARG A 21 9.31 -7.67 -9.59
CA ARG A 21 10.05 -8.89 -9.97
C ARG A 21 11.56 -8.81 -9.68
N ASN A 22 12.17 -7.64 -9.87
CA ASN A 22 13.60 -7.46 -9.62
C ASN A 22 13.97 -7.41 -8.12
N THR A 23 13.07 -6.94 -7.26
CA THR A 23 13.28 -6.91 -5.80
C THR A 23 13.12 -8.29 -5.13
N VAL A 24 12.32 -9.17 -5.72
CA VAL A 24 12.11 -10.57 -5.27
C VAL A 24 13.38 -11.42 -5.26
N ASN A 25 14.44 -11.04 -5.99
CA ASN A 25 15.69 -11.81 -6.03
C ASN A 25 16.58 -11.63 -4.77
N THR A 26 16.16 -10.81 -3.79
CA THR A 26 16.94 -10.50 -2.56
C THR A 26 16.41 -11.13 -1.28
N GLY A 27 15.66 -12.23 -1.37
CA GLY A 27 15.22 -13.00 -0.20
C GLY A 27 13.74 -12.82 0.19
N VAL A 28 12.95 -12.17 -0.66
CA VAL A 28 11.49 -12.14 -0.53
C VAL A 28 10.91 -13.34 -1.27
N THR A 29 10.06 -14.12 -0.61
CA THR A 29 9.32 -15.24 -1.20
C THR A 29 8.71 -14.82 -2.54
N ARG A 30 9.01 -15.57 -3.62
CA ARG A 30 8.50 -15.26 -4.96
C ARG A 30 6.99 -15.09 -4.92
N ILE A 31 6.52 -13.90 -5.30
CA ILE A 31 5.12 -13.66 -5.61
C ILE A 31 4.77 -14.64 -6.73
N LYS A 32 3.89 -15.60 -6.47
CA LYS A 32 3.40 -16.52 -7.50
C LYS A 32 2.69 -15.66 -8.56
N ASP A 33 2.98 -15.90 -9.84
CA ASP A 33 2.48 -15.09 -10.97
C ASP A 33 0.94 -14.99 -11.05
N VAL A 34 0.21 -15.78 -10.26
CA VAL A 34 -1.27 -15.86 -10.22
C VAL A 34 -1.85 -15.26 -8.93
N GLN A 35 -1.02 -14.87 -7.96
CA GLN A 35 -1.49 -14.41 -6.65
C GLN A 35 -1.53 -12.88 -6.59
N ASN A 36 -2.65 -12.35 -6.10
CA ASN A 36 -2.82 -10.91 -5.92
C ASN A 36 -1.70 -10.36 -5.02
N PRO A 37 -0.97 -9.31 -5.43
CA PRO A 37 0.10 -8.71 -4.62
C PRO A 37 -0.34 -8.32 -3.20
N ALA A 38 -1.59 -7.89 -3.03
CA ALA A 38 -2.16 -7.59 -1.71
C ALA A 38 -2.25 -8.85 -0.84
N THR A 39 -2.64 -9.99 -1.41
CA THR A 39 -2.66 -11.27 -0.70
C THR A 39 -1.25 -11.68 -0.29
N CYS A 40 -0.26 -11.56 -1.18
CA CYS A 40 1.12 -11.84 -0.81
C CYS A 40 1.61 -10.94 0.31
N MET A 41 1.27 -9.64 0.29
CA MET A 41 1.65 -8.71 1.34
C MET A 41 1.04 -9.10 2.70
N LEU A 42 -0.22 -9.52 2.72
CA LEU A 42 -0.90 -9.99 3.94
C LEU A 42 -0.25 -11.26 4.52
N GLU A 43 0.19 -12.18 3.66
CA GLU A 43 0.85 -13.42 4.09
C GLU A 43 2.23 -13.14 4.71
N VAL A 44 3.04 -12.30 4.05
CA VAL A 44 4.41 -12.00 4.51
C VAL A 44 4.44 -11.07 5.73
N SER A 45 3.42 -10.24 5.94
CA SER A 45 3.29 -9.38 7.11
C SER A 45 2.44 -10.01 8.22
N SER A 46 2.30 -11.34 8.22
CA SER A 46 1.48 -12.03 9.22
C SER A 46 2.21 -12.13 10.58
N PRO A 47 1.48 -12.17 11.71
CA PRO A 47 2.08 -12.32 13.03
C PRO A 47 2.94 -13.58 13.19
N MET A 48 2.60 -14.64 12.44
CA MET A 48 3.39 -15.87 12.41
C MET A 48 4.79 -15.63 11.82
N VAL A 49 4.87 -14.84 10.75
CA VAL A 49 6.15 -14.49 10.11
C VAL A 49 6.96 -13.54 10.99
N GLU A 50 6.30 -12.59 11.68
CA GLU A 50 6.93 -11.74 12.70
C GLU A 50 7.59 -12.56 13.81
N ALA A 51 6.85 -13.54 14.36
CA ALA A 51 7.37 -14.42 15.40
C ALA A 51 8.54 -15.30 14.90
N GLN A 52 8.47 -15.77 13.65
CA GLN A 52 9.55 -16.57 13.05
C GLN A 52 10.83 -15.74 12.81
N LEU A 53 10.69 -14.49 12.41
CA LEU A 53 11.81 -13.58 12.16
C LEU A 53 12.29 -12.85 13.43
N GLY A 54 11.51 -12.88 14.51
CA GLY A 54 11.80 -12.16 15.75
C GLY A 54 11.72 -10.64 15.59
N VAL A 55 10.84 -10.17 14.70
CA VAL A 55 10.67 -8.74 14.38
C VAL A 55 9.24 -8.30 14.67
N ASP A 56 9.06 -7.00 14.88
CA ASP A 56 7.76 -6.33 14.93
C ASP A 56 7.70 -5.35 13.77
N PHE A 57 6.90 -5.64 12.74
CA PHE A 57 6.83 -4.80 11.55
C PHE A 57 6.20 -3.43 11.86
N ALA A 58 5.29 -3.34 12.84
CA ALA A 58 4.70 -2.08 13.24
C ALA A 58 5.76 -1.17 13.88
N MET A 59 6.61 -1.72 14.75
CA MET A 59 7.74 -0.99 15.33
C MET A 59 8.77 -0.59 14.27
N ILE A 60 9.13 -1.50 13.36
CA ILE A 60 10.05 -1.20 12.24
C ILE A 60 9.49 -0.06 11.38
N TYR A 61 8.21 -0.10 11.02
CA TYR A 61 7.58 0.96 10.25
C TYR A 61 7.61 2.28 11.02
N ALA A 62 7.18 2.30 12.29
CA ALA A 62 7.13 3.51 13.12
C ALA A 62 8.50 4.19 13.32
N THR A 63 9.59 3.42 13.32
CA THR A 63 10.97 3.92 13.46
C THR A 63 11.64 4.25 12.12
N SER A 64 10.99 3.95 11.00
CA SER A 64 11.56 4.13 9.66
C SER A 64 11.49 5.57 9.16
N GLU A 65 12.43 5.90 8.27
CA GLU A 65 12.42 7.12 7.45
C GLU A 65 11.14 7.25 6.60
N LEU A 66 10.58 6.12 6.16
CA LEU A 66 9.34 6.09 5.39
C LEU A 66 8.17 6.65 6.19
N PHE A 67 8.04 6.24 7.46
CA PHE A 67 7.00 6.77 8.33
C PHE A 67 7.15 8.28 8.53
N ARG A 68 8.36 8.78 8.76
CA ARG A 68 8.61 10.22 8.89
C ARG A 68 8.18 11.00 7.65
N ARG A 69 8.60 10.57 6.45
CA ARG A 69 8.20 11.21 5.18
C ARG A 69 6.69 11.14 4.96
N ASN A 70 6.06 10.01 5.29
CA ASN A 70 4.61 9.88 5.18
C ASN A 70 3.89 10.85 6.13
N GLN A 71 4.39 11.08 7.34
CA GLN A 71 3.84 12.07 8.26
C GLN A 71 3.96 13.50 7.73
N GLU A 72 5.08 13.85 7.08
CA GLU A 72 5.27 15.15 6.41
C GLU A 72 4.29 15.31 5.26
N LEU A 73 4.20 14.31 4.38
CA LEU A 73 3.26 14.30 3.25
C LEU A 73 1.80 14.42 3.72
N ILE A 74 1.41 13.72 4.78
CA ILE A 74 0.07 13.84 5.36
C ILE A 74 -0.20 15.28 5.84
N LYS A 75 0.78 15.96 6.43
CA LYS A 75 0.61 17.35 6.87
C LYS A 75 0.41 18.29 5.68
N GLU A 76 1.18 18.11 4.61
CA GLU A 76 1.03 18.89 3.38
C GLU A 76 -0.35 18.66 2.75
N LEU A 77 -0.75 17.40 2.56
CA LEU A 77 -2.03 17.05 1.93
C LEU A 77 -3.25 17.36 2.79
N ARG A 78 -3.08 17.46 4.11
CA ARG A 78 -4.13 17.90 5.03
C ARG A 78 -4.47 19.37 4.88
N THR A 79 -3.58 20.19 4.31
CA THR A 79 -3.92 21.58 4.01
C THR A 79 -4.83 21.60 2.79
N PRO A 80 -6.12 21.98 2.96
CA PRO A 80 -7.01 22.03 1.82
C PRO A 80 -6.54 23.15 0.88
N ALA A 81 -6.63 22.92 -0.42
CA ALA A 81 -6.29 23.96 -1.40
C ALA A 81 -7.16 25.21 -1.13
N PRO A 82 -6.62 26.44 -1.26
CA PRO A 82 -7.41 27.66 -1.06
C PRO A 82 -8.68 27.62 -1.93
N GLY A 83 -9.85 27.61 -1.29
CA GLY A 83 -11.15 27.52 -1.96
C GLY A 83 -11.80 26.12 -2.00
N SER A 84 -11.18 25.09 -1.40
CA SER A 84 -11.84 23.79 -1.22
C SER A 84 -13.01 23.89 -0.24
N GLN A 85 -14.10 23.17 -0.52
CA GLN A 85 -15.27 23.07 0.36
C GLN A 85 -15.26 21.73 1.09
N ASP A 86 -15.74 21.71 2.33
CA ASP A 86 -15.89 20.48 3.10
C ASP A 86 -16.86 19.51 2.42
N LEU A 87 -16.56 18.21 2.52
CA LEU A 87 -17.45 17.17 2.02
C LEU A 87 -18.66 17.04 2.97
N TYR A 88 -19.83 17.47 2.51
CA TYR A 88 -21.10 17.24 3.20
C TYR A 88 -21.74 15.96 2.68
N PHE A 89 -21.70 14.90 3.49
CA PHE A 89 -22.45 13.68 3.22
C PHE A 89 -23.85 13.82 3.80
N LEU A 90 -24.86 13.92 2.93
CA LEU A 90 -26.25 13.82 3.35
C LEU A 90 -26.50 12.37 3.80
N TYR A 91 -26.84 12.20 5.08
CA TYR A 91 -27.34 10.92 5.59
C TYR A 91 -28.66 10.60 4.89
N SER A 92 -28.59 9.81 3.82
CA SER A 92 -29.76 9.16 3.22
C SER A 92 -30.13 7.95 4.07
N GLY A 93 -30.70 8.20 5.25
CA GLY A 93 -31.38 7.16 6.02
C GLY A 93 -32.70 6.81 5.33
N ARG A 94 -32.71 5.76 4.51
CA ARG A 94 -33.96 5.01 4.28
C ARG A 94 -34.06 3.98 5.39
N LEU A 95 -35.03 4.22 6.28
CA LEU A 95 -35.66 3.19 7.09
C LEU A 95 -36.36 2.17 6.18
#